data_AF-A0A2Z3GKI7-F1
#
_entry.id   AF-A0A2Z3GKI7-F1
#
_cell.length_a   1.000
_cell.length_b   1.000
_cell.length_c   1.000
_cell.angle_alpha   90.00
_cell.angle_beta   90.00
_cell.angle_gamma   90.00
#
_symmetry.space_group_name_H-M   'P 1'
#
loop_
_entity.id
_entity.type
_entity.pdbx_description
1 polymer ?
#
loop_
_entity_poly.entity_id
_entity_poly.type
_entity_poly.pdbx_seq_one_letter_code
_entity_poly.pdbx_strand_id
1 'polypeptide(L)'
;MDHCQNLNLAGGMALCLPLNEGDLRRRFMVFAAGGPLGSVAWAAVALGTYALLPAAASAVGQVLAAALAVSGVISALLAVLTLVPMHLGGFYSDGGRLLHLWRGDAAGQLDLALITATARSMAGTRPRHLPQALLTAAAALPQELPFKFYAHYYLYLAALDAQQIEQAGQHLAAYRVQLPQQPAAMQAGGWLESAFFAAAYQHDLPAARAFRAQAQAQPSVLVTADVTARVEAALARLAGDPAQALALAQTALQALPRSIGQGSAHFYAEWLAATVRWAGGPVQQPLLPAA
;
A
#
# COMPACT_ATOMS: atom_id res chain seq x y z
N MET A 1 -14.91 11.65 -11.40
CA MET A 1 -14.98 10.27 -11.89
C MET A 1 -13.90 9.49 -11.17
N ASP A 2 -14.27 8.41 -10.48
CA ASP A 2 -13.33 7.61 -9.69
C ASP A 2 -12.74 6.51 -10.57
N HIS A 3 -11.42 6.30 -10.47
CA HIS A 3 -10.74 5.24 -11.21
C HIS A 3 -10.68 4.01 -10.31
N CYS A 4 -11.32 2.92 -10.73
CA CYS A 4 -11.28 1.65 -10.01
C CYS A 4 -10.32 0.69 -10.75
N GLN A 5 -9.30 0.21 -10.04
CA GLN A 5 -8.40 -0.82 -10.56
C GLN A 5 -8.63 -2.13 -9.80
N ASN A 6 -8.69 -3.23 -10.56
CA ASN A 6 -8.72 -4.56 -10.00
C ASN A 6 -7.29 -4.94 -9.56
N LEU A 7 -7.10 -5.18 -8.26
CA LEU A 7 -5.80 -5.50 -7.71
C LEU A 7 -5.40 -6.97 -7.92
N ASN A 8 -6.25 -7.79 -8.56
CA ASN A 8 -6.02 -9.21 -8.86
C ASN A 8 -5.48 -10.02 -7.66
N LEU A 9 -5.87 -9.62 -6.45
CA LEU A 9 -5.64 -10.38 -5.22
C LEU A 9 -6.77 -11.40 -5.08
N ALA A 10 -6.44 -12.62 -4.65
CA ALA A 10 -7.43 -13.66 -4.36
C ALA A 10 -8.47 -13.10 -3.36
N GLY A 11 -9.71 -12.88 -3.82
CA GLY A 11 -10.79 -12.26 -3.03
C GLY A 11 -11.63 -11.20 -3.74
N GLY A 12 -11.29 -10.80 -4.97
CA GLY A 12 -12.14 -9.87 -5.75
C GLY A 12 -12.10 -8.42 -5.26
N MET A 13 -11.03 -8.02 -4.57
CA MET A 13 -10.86 -6.65 -4.07
C MET A 13 -10.69 -5.66 -5.24
N ALA A 14 -11.59 -4.68 -5.30
CA ALA A 14 -11.47 -3.52 -6.17
C ALA A 14 -11.04 -2.32 -5.32
N LEU A 15 -10.04 -1.57 -5.79
CA LEU A 15 -9.67 -0.31 -5.17
C LEU A 15 -10.21 0.83 -6.03
N CYS A 16 -11.03 1.69 -5.44
CA CYS A 16 -11.54 2.90 -6.07
C CYS A 16 -10.91 4.12 -5.41
N LEU A 17 -10.20 4.92 -6.21
CA LEU A 17 -9.45 6.07 -5.70
C LEU A 17 -10.09 7.39 -6.18
N PRO A 18 -10.38 8.33 -5.25
CA PRO A 18 -10.86 9.65 -5.64
C PRO A 18 -9.73 10.48 -6.25
N LEU A 19 -9.93 10.95 -7.49
CA LEU A 19 -8.94 11.77 -8.21
C LEU A 19 -8.93 13.26 -7.78
N ASN A 20 -9.98 13.73 -7.09
CA ASN A 20 -10.15 15.14 -6.71
C ASN A 20 -10.11 15.33 -5.19
N GLU A 21 -9.44 16.41 -4.76
CA GLU A 21 -9.17 16.74 -3.35
C GLU A 21 -10.33 17.40 -2.60
N GLY A 22 -11.35 17.89 -3.33
CA GLY A 22 -12.54 18.50 -2.73
C GLY A 22 -13.37 17.47 -1.95
N ASP A 23 -13.72 17.83 -0.70
CA ASP A 23 -14.60 17.06 0.18
C ASP A 23 -14.17 15.60 0.44
N LEU A 24 -12.86 15.30 0.43
CA LEU A 24 -12.33 13.93 0.62
C LEU A 24 -12.95 13.20 1.81
N ARG A 25 -13.05 13.86 2.96
CA ARG A 25 -13.71 13.31 4.17
C ARG A 25 -15.13 12.84 3.89
N ARG A 26 -15.95 13.67 3.22
CA ARG A 26 -17.34 13.33 2.87
C ARG A 26 -17.39 12.18 1.87
N ARG A 27 -16.53 12.19 0.86
CA ARG A 27 -16.48 11.14 -0.16
C ARG A 27 -16.04 9.79 0.43
N PHE A 28 -15.08 9.80 1.35
CA PHE A 28 -14.71 8.59 2.09
C PHE A 28 -15.81 8.10 3.02
N MET A 29 -16.57 9.00 3.65
CA MET A 29 -17.76 8.59 4.39
C MET A 29 -18.79 7.93 3.46
N VAL A 30 -19.06 8.50 2.29
CA VAL A 30 -19.98 7.87 1.31
C VAL A 30 -19.46 6.51 0.84
N PHE A 31 -18.16 6.40 0.58
CA PHE A 31 -17.53 5.14 0.18
C PHE A 31 -17.62 4.07 1.29
N ALA A 32 -17.28 4.42 2.54
CA ALA A 32 -17.35 3.51 3.68
C ALA A 32 -18.79 3.07 3.98
N ALA A 33 -19.78 3.94 3.72
CA ALA A 33 -21.20 3.56 3.84
C ALA A 33 -21.67 2.60 2.72
N GLY A 34 -20.98 2.56 1.58
CA GLY A 34 -21.38 1.78 0.41
C GLY A 34 -21.51 0.28 0.68
N GLY A 35 -20.56 -0.30 1.44
CA GLY A 35 -20.59 -1.72 1.82
C GLY A 35 -21.85 -2.08 2.63
N PRO A 36 -22.04 -1.50 3.83
CA PRO A 36 -23.22 -1.74 4.64
C PRO A 36 -24.54 -1.44 3.90
N LEU A 37 -24.62 -0.32 3.17
CA LEU A 37 -25.83 0.05 2.42
C LEU A 37 -26.16 -0.96 1.31
N GLY A 38 -25.16 -1.45 0.59
CA GLY A 38 -25.34 -2.49 -0.42
C GLY A 38 -25.85 -3.80 0.19
N SER A 39 -25.28 -4.21 1.32
CA SER A 39 -25.72 -5.40 2.06
C SER A 39 -27.16 -5.27 2.57
N VAL A 40 -27.57 -4.09 3.09
CA VAL A 40 -28.95 -3.82 3.50
C VAL A 40 -29.91 -3.86 2.31
N ALA A 41 -29.54 -3.23 1.19
CA ALA A 41 -30.36 -3.20 -0.01
C ALA A 41 -30.60 -4.60 -0.57
N TRP A 42 -29.55 -5.42 -0.67
CA TRP A 42 -29.68 -6.80 -1.12
C TRP A 42 -30.50 -7.66 -0.14
N ALA A 43 -30.27 -7.51 1.18
CA ALA A 43 -31.05 -8.22 2.18
C ALA A 43 -32.55 -7.88 2.07
N ALA A 44 -32.90 -6.60 1.89
CA ALA A 44 -34.27 -6.16 1.71
C ALA A 44 -34.91 -6.74 0.45
N VAL A 45 -34.20 -6.72 -0.68
CA VAL A 45 -34.69 -7.30 -1.95
C VAL A 45 -34.84 -8.81 -1.84
N ALA A 46 -33.85 -9.53 -1.33
CA ALA A 46 -33.86 -10.98 -1.25
C ALA A 46 -34.93 -11.50 -0.28
N LEU A 47 -34.99 -10.95 0.94
CA LEU A 47 -35.96 -11.36 1.95
C LEU A 47 -37.38 -10.89 1.59
N GLY A 48 -37.52 -9.69 1.02
CA GLY A 48 -38.79 -9.18 0.52
C GLY A 48 -39.34 -10.04 -0.62
N THR A 49 -38.49 -10.41 -1.58
CA THR A 49 -38.88 -11.32 -2.67
C THR A 49 -39.25 -12.69 -2.12
N TYR A 50 -38.45 -13.25 -1.19
CA TYR A 50 -38.76 -14.52 -0.54
C TYR A 50 -40.13 -14.50 0.18
N ALA A 51 -40.44 -13.41 0.89
CA ALA A 51 -41.71 -13.27 1.61
C ALA A 51 -42.94 -13.12 0.69
N LEU A 52 -42.75 -12.62 -0.53
CA LEU A 52 -43.82 -12.45 -1.52
C LEU A 52 -43.98 -13.66 -2.46
N LEU A 53 -43.01 -14.58 -2.48
CA LEU A 53 -43.09 -15.78 -3.32
C LEU A 53 -44.14 -16.76 -2.79
N PRO A 54 -45.02 -17.30 -3.65
CA PRO A 54 -45.91 -18.39 -3.26
C PRO A 54 -45.10 -19.65 -2.92
N ALA A 55 -45.67 -20.52 -2.08
CA ALA A 55 -45.03 -21.78 -1.70
C ALA A 55 -44.65 -22.59 -2.95
N ALA A 56 -43.36 -22.87 -3.10
CA ALA A 56 -42.85 -23.55 -4.28
C ALA A 56 -43.35 -25.01 -4.33
N ALA A 57 -44.09 -25.33 -5.39
CA ALA A 57 -44.62 -26.67 -5.63
C ALA A 57 -43.55 -27.66 -6.13
N SER A 58 -42.44 -27.17 -6.68
CA SER A 58 -41.34 -27.99 -7.20
C SER A 58 -40.12 -27.95 -6.28
N ALA A 59 -39.36 -29.05 -6.23
CA ALA A 59 -38.11 -29.13 -5.47
C ALA A 59 -37.09 -28.06 -5.90
N VAL A 60 -37.01 -27.77 -7.20
CA VAL A 60 -36.14 -26.70 -7.74
C VAL A 60 -36.57 -25.33 -7.19
N GLY A 61 -37.87 -25.04 -7.17
CA GLY A 61 -38.37 -23.78 -6.62
C GLY A 61 -38.09 -23.63 -5.12
N GLN A 62 -38.17 -24.72 -4.35
CA GLN A 62 -37.84 -24.72 -2.92
C GLN A 62 -36.35 -24.43 -2.68
N VAL A 63 -35.47 -25.05 -3.47
CA VAL A 63 -34.01 -24.80 -3.39
C VAL A 63 -33.68 -23.35 -3.73
N LEU A 64 -34.27 -22.79 -4.79
CA LEU A 64 -34.03 -21.39 -5.17
C LEU A 64 -34.57 -20.41 -4.11
N ALA A 65 -35.76 -20.65 -3.57
CA ALA A 65 -36.33 -19.83 -2.50
C ALA A 65 -35.47 -19.88 -1.23
N ALA A 66 -34.99 -21.07 -0.85
CA ALA A 66 -34.09 -21.24 0.28
C ALA A 66 -32.74 -20.53 0.06
N ALA A 67 -32.14 -20.68 -1.13
CA ALA A 67 -30.89 -20.00 -1.48
C ALA A 67 -31.04 -18.47 -1.41
N LEU A 68 -32.15 -17.94 -1.91
CA LEU A 68 -32.46 -16.51 -1.84
C LEU A 68 -32.59 -16.04 -0.39
N ALA A 69 -33.36 -16.75 0.43
CA ALA A 69 -33.53 -16.43 1.85
C ALA A 69 -32.19 -16.46 2.60
N VAL A 70 -31.40 -17.52 2.42
CA VAL A 70 -30.08 -17.66 3.04
C VAL A 70 -29.16 -16.52 2.61
N SER A 71 -29.11 -16.18 1.31
CA SER A 71 -28.28 -15.07 0.82
C SER A 71 -28.69 -13.72 1.43
N GLY A 72 -30.00 -13.50 1.62
CA GLY A 72 -30.55 -12.30 2.25
C GLY A 72 -30.19 -12.22 3.74
N VAL A 73 -30.33 -13.33 4.49
CA VAL A 73 -29.92 -13.41 5.90
C VAL A 73 -28.42 -13.18 6.05
N ILE A 74 -27.59 -13.83 5.25
CA ILE A 74 -26.13 -13.62 5.27
C ILE A 74 -25.81 -12.14 5.03
N SER A 75 -26.47 -11.51 4.06
CA SER A 75 -26.23 -10.10 3.75
C SER A 75 -26.70 -9.17 4.86
N ALA A 76 -27.83 -9.46 5.53
CA ALA A 76 -28.26 -8.73 6.70
C ALA A 76 -27.25 -8.84 7.86
N LEU A 77 -26.72 -10.04 8.10
CA LEU A 77 -25.68 -10.26 9.11
C LEU A 77 -24.39 -9.49 8.78
N LEU A 78 -23.96 -9.50 7.51
CA LEU A 78 -22.81 -8.72 7.06
C LEU A 78 -23.03 -7.21 7.24
N ALA A 79 -24.23 -6.71 6.95
CA ALA A 79 -24.57 -5.30 7.18
C ALA A 79 -24.43 -4.92 8.65
N VAL A 80 -24.96 -5.75 9.56
CA VAL A 80 -24.82 -5.51 11.01
C VAL A 80 -23.35 -5.54 11.42
N LEU A 81 -22.60 -6.56 10.97
CA LEU A 81 -21.19 -6.73 11.34
C LEU A 81 -20.31 -5.57 10.86
N THR A 82 -20.60 -5.02 9.68
CA THR A 82 -19.83 -3.93 9.09
C THR A 82 -20.24 -2.55 9.63
N LEU A 83 -21.49 -2.37 10.06
CA LEU A 83 -22.00 -1.11 10.60
C LEU A 83 -21.71 -0.93 12.10
N VAL A 84 -21.60 -2.01 12.88
CA VAL A 84 -21.27 -1.90 14.31
C VAL A 84 -19.82 -1.41 14.45
N PRO A 85 -19.57 -0.30 15.18
CA PRO A 85 -18.24 0.28 15.32
C PRO A 85 -17.35 -0.60 16.19
N MET A 86 -16.63 -1.51 15.54
CA MET A 86 -15.66 -2.42 16.15
C MET A 86 -14.26 -2.21 15.59
N HIS A 87 -13.28 -2.65 16.37
CA HIS A 87 -11.87 -2.74 15.98
C HIS A 87 -11.41 -4.21 16.10
N LEU A 88 -11.05 -4.82 14.97
CA LEU A 88 -10.66 -6.24 14.90
C LEU A 88 -9.39 -6.37 14.05
N GLY A 89 -8.37 -7.05 14.59
CA GLY A 89 -7.13 -7.35 13.85
C GLY A 89 -6.33 -6.11 13.43
N GLY A 90 -6.45 -4.99 14.16
CA GLY A 90 -5.80 -3.73 13.82
C GLY A 90 -6.60 -2.84 12.86
N PHE A 91 -7.73 -3.31 12.33
CA PHE A 91 -8.58 -2.54 11.41
C PHE A 91 -9.90 -2.14 12.06
N TYR A 92 -10.37 -0.93 11.73
CA TYR A 92 -11.72 -0.51 12.06
C TYR A 92 -12.72 -1.09 11.06
N SER A 93 -13.87 -1.57 11.57
CA SER A 93 -15.09 -1.77 10.78
C SER A 93 -15.49 -0.51 10.00
N ASP A 94 -16.26 -0.67 8.92
CA ASP A 94 -16.74 0.48 8.12
C ASP A 94 -17.56 1.47 8.97
N GLY A 95 -18.38 0.97 9.90
CA GLY A 95 -19.09 1.79 10.88
C GLY A 95 -18.16 2.54 11.84
N GLY A 96 -17.07 1.90 12.29
CA GLY A 96 -16.02 2.55 13.08
C GLY A 96 -15.33 3.67 12.30
N ARG A 97 -14.95 3.41 11.04
CA ARG A 97 -14.33 4.41 10.15
C ARG A 97 -15.26 5.58 9.90
N LEU A 98 -16.53 5.31 9.60
CA LEU A 98 -17.57 6.34 9.46
C LEU A 98 -17.68 7.21 10.71
N LEU A 99 -17.69 6.60 11.89
CA LEU A 99 -17.81 7.31 13.15
C LEU A 99 -16.59 8.20 13.43
N HIS A 100 -15.38 7.68 13.25
CA HIS A 100 -14.13 8.44 13.43
C HIS A 100 -14.00 9.56 12.41
N LEU A 101 -14.29 9.28 11.14
CA LEU A 101 -14.34 10.30 10.10
C LEU A 101 -15.40 11.34 10.41
N TRP A 102 -16.59 10.98 10.91
CA TRP A 102 -17.62 11.95 11.25
C TRP A 102 -17.27 12.80 12.48
N ARG A 103 -16.62 12.22 13.50
CA ARG A 103 -16.13 12.94 14.68
C ARG A 103 -14.92 13.82 14.38
N GLY A 104 -14.08 13.43 13.41
CA GLY A 104 -12.84 14.15 13.11
C GLY A 104 -11.79 14.00 14.22
N ASP A 105 -11.86 12.91 14.96
CA ASP A 105 -10.89 12.59 16.02
C ASP A 105 -9.53 12.15 15.44
N ALA A 106 -8.57 11.86 16.32
CA ALA A 106 -7.21 11.51 15.92
C ALA A 106 -7.17 10.29 14.97
N ALA A 107 -8.00 9.27 15.22
CA ALA A 107 -8.10 8.11 14.32
C ALA A 107 -8.63 8.51 12.94
N GLY A 108 -9.69 9.34 12.88
CA GLY A 108 -10.22 9.85 11.61
C GLY A 108 -9.23 10.73 10.85
N GLN A 109 -8.42 11.52 11.54
CA GLN A 109 -7.36 12.35 10.93
C GLN A 109 -6.24 11.48 10.35
N LEU A 110 -5.82 10.44 11.08
CA LEU A 110 -4.83 9.49 10.59
C LEU A 110 -5.33 8.76 9.34
N ASP A 111 -6.54 8.20 9.39
CA ASP A 111 -7.17 7.51 8.26
C ASP A 111 -7.22 8.42 7.02
N LEU A 112 -7.66 9.66 7.18
CA LEU A 112 -7.74 10.61 6.09
C LEU A 112 -6.36 10.88 5.47
N ALA A 113 -5.32 11.08 6.29
CA ALA A 113 -3.97 11.32 5.82
C ALA A 113 -3.40 10.11 5.05
N LEU A 114 -3.53 8.91 5.61
CA LEU A 114 -3.00 7.68 5.01
C LEU A 114 -3.72 7.28 3.74
N ILE A 115 -5.06 7.40 3.70
CA ILE A 115 -5.82 7.05 2.49
C ILE A 115 -5.53 8.09 1.39
N THR A 116 -5.42 9.37 1.73
CA THR A 116 -5.07 10.41 0.75
C THR A 116 -3.67 10.16 0.17
N ALA A 117 -2.69 9.85 1.01
CA ALA A 117 -1.33 9.55 0.56
C ALA A 117 -1.28 8.27 -0.30
N THR A 118 -1.97 7.22 0.11
CA THR A 118 -2.10 5.97 -0.66
C THR A 118 -2.73 6.23 -2.03
N ALA A 119 -3.85 6.96 -2.07
CA ALA A 119 -4.54 7.30 -3.30
C ALA A 119 -3.65 8.04 -4.29
N ARG A 120 -2.95 9.09 -3.82
CA ARG A 120 -2.02 9.87 -4.65
C ARG A 120 -0.83 9.05 -5.11
N SER A 121 -0.24 8.25 -4.21
CA SER A 121 0.88 7.37 -4.55
C SER A 121 0.50 6.37 -5.65
N MET A 122 -0.66 5.73 -5.54
CA MET A 122 -1.14 4.80 -6.56
C MET A 122 -1.52 5.49 -7.88
N ALA A 123 -1.93 6.75 -7.83
CA ALA A 123 -2.13 7.60 -9.01
C ALA A 123 -0.81 8.08 -9.65
N GLY A 124 0.35 7.63 -9.17
CA GLY A 124 1.65 8.02 -9.72
C GLY A 124 2.18 9.37 -9.20
N THR A 125 1.56 9.94 -8.16
CA THR A 125 2.04 11.20 -7.57
C THR A 125 3.38 10.96 -6.89
N ARG A 126 4.42 11.71 -7.29
CA ARG A 126 5.74 11.63 -6.67
C ARG A 126 5.66 11.84 -5.15
N PRO A 127 6.43 11.10 -4.33
CA PRO A 127 6.38 11.20 -2.88
C PRO A 127 6.55 12.62 -2.33
N ARG A 128 7.43 13.43 -2.94
CA ARG A 128 7.63 14.83 -2.51
C ARG A 128 6.36 15.69 -2.64
N HIS A 129 5.42 15.32 -3.51
CA HIS A 129 4.14 16.02 -3.74
C HIS A 129 2.95 15.40 -3.00
N LEU A 130 3.18 14.41 -2.15
CA LEU A 130 2.17 13.92 -1.21
C LEU A 130 1.81 15.01 -0.20
N PRO A 131 0.63 14.93 0.46
CA PRO A 131 0.16 15.99 1.36
C PRO A 131 0.98 16.05 2.65
N GLN A 132 2.15 16.69 2.60
CA GLN A 132 3.13 16.72 3.70
C GLN A 132 2.51 17.22 5.00
N ALA A 133 1.75 18.31 4.96
CA ALA A 133 1.11 18.86 6.15
C ALA A 133 0.18 17.84 6.85
N LEU A 134 -0.59 17.05 6.08
CA LEU A 134 -1.45 16.01 6.64
C LEU A 134 -0.63 14.86 7.22
N LEU A 135 0.43 14.44 6.52
CA LEU A 135 1.30 13.34 6.97
C LEU A 135 2.10 13.71 8.22
N THR A 136 2.63 14.94 8.29
CA THR A 136 3.34 15.46 9.47
C THR A 136 2.38 15.58 10.66
N ALA A 137 1.16 16.11 10.45
CA ALA A 137 0.15 16.13 11.50
C ALA A 137 -0.19 14.72 11.98
N ALA A 138 -0.36 13.76 11.06
CA ALA A 138 -0.63 12.36 11.39
C ALA A 138 0.52 11.70 12.17
N ALA A 139 1.77 12.00 11.83
CA ALA A 139 2.95 11.52 12.55
C ALA A 139 3.05 12.09 13.98
N ALA A 140 2.42 13.22 14.26
CA ALA A 140 2.35 13.84 15.60
C ALA A 140 1.22 13.29 16.49
N LEU A 141 0.29 12.49 15.94
CA LEU A 141 -0.82 11.90 16.70
C LEU A 141 -0.35 10.87 17.75
N PRO A 142 -1.23 10.43 18.69
CA PRO A 142 -0.87 9.44 19.71
C PRO A 142 -0.24 8.14 19.13
N GLN A 143 0.77 7.59 19.81
CA GLN A 143 1.55 6.44 19.33
C GLN A 143 0.73 5.14 19.28
N GLU A 144 -0.32 5.07 20.09
CA GLU A 144 -1.21 3.91 20.24
C GLU A 144 -2.14 3.73 19.04
N LEU A 145 -2.21 4.73 18.15
CA LEU A 145 -3.05 4.64 16.96
C LEU A 145 -2.51 3.57 16.00
N PRO A 146 -3.35 2.60 15.61
CA PRO A 146 -3.01 1.61 14.59
C PRO A 146 -2.54 2.30 13.30
N PHE A 147 -1.57 1.72 12.62
CA PHE A 147 -1.07 2.20 11.32
C PHE A 147 -0.38 3.56 11.31
N LYS A 148 -0.23 4.25 12.45
CA LYS A 148 0.48 5.54 12.52
C LYS A 148 1.86 5.49 11.87
N PHE A 149 2.57 4.40 12.04
CA PHE A 149 3.89 4.19 11.45
C PHE A 149 3.91 4.37 9.92
N TYR A 150 2.79 4.14 9.20
CA TYR A 150 2.75 4.39 7.75
C TYR A 150 2.82 5.88 7.41
N ALA A 151 2.49 6.79 8.33
CA ALA A 151 2.74 8.21 8.14
C ALA A 151 4.24 8.49 8.04
N HIS A 152 5.04 7.85 8.91
CA HIS A 152 6.50 7.91 8.84
C HIS A 152 7.04 7.25 7.56
N TYR A 153 6.44 6.16 7.08
CA TYR A 153 6.84 5.57 5.80
C TYR A 153 6.64 6.53 4.62
N TYR A 154 5.49 7.20 4.53
CA TYR A 154 5.27 8.19 3.46
C TYR A 154 6.15 9.43 3.59
N LEU A 155 6.39 9.91 4.81
CA LEU A 155 7.33 11.01 5.06
C LEU A 155 8.78 10.62 4.71
N TYR A 156 9.18 9.38 4.97
CA TYR A 156 10.45 8.82 4.52
C TYR A 156 10.58 8.90 2.99
N LEU A 157 9.59 8.38 2.25
CA LEU A 157 9.61 8.41 0.79
C LEU A 157 9.66 9.84 0.25
N ALA A 158 8.89 10.75 0.86
CA ALA A 158 8.87 12.16 0.52
C ALA A 158 10.24 12.83 0.71
N ALA A 159 10.84 12.67 1.89
CA ALA A 159 12.16 13.21 2.21
C ALA A 159 13.23 12.63 1.28
N LEU A 160 13.14 11.33 0.97
CA LEU A 160 14.07 10.67 0.05
C LEU A 160 13.99 11.21 -1.38
N ASP A 161 12.77 11.36 -1.90
CA ASP A 161 12.51 11.95 -3.23
C ASP A 161 12.91 13.44 -3.29
N ALA A 162 12.89 14.15 -2.15
CA ALA A 162 13.39 15.51 -1.99
C ALA A 162 14.90 15.60 -1.70
N GLN A 163 15.64 14.48 -1.71
CA GLN A 163 17.07 14.39 -1.39
C GLN A 163 17.44 14.87 0.03
N GLN A 164 16.47 14.85 0.96
CA GLN A 164 16.67 15.17 2.38
C GLN A 164 17.06 13.91 3.14
N ILE A 165 18.25 13.38 2.84
CA ILE A 165 18.68 12.03 3.26
C ILE A 165 18.65 11.84 4.78
N GLU A 166 19.07 12.85 5.55
CA GLU A 166 19.05 12.76 7.02
C GLU A 166 17.61 12.63 7.56
N GLN A 167 16.69 13.45 7.08
CA GLN A 167 15.27 13.40 7.48
C GLN A 167 14.62 12.09 7.05
N ALA A 168 14.96 11.59 5.85
CA ALA A 168 14.53 10.27 5.39
C ALA A 168 14.97 9.17 6.36
N GLY A 169 16.23 9.21 6.81
CA GLY A 169 16.77 8.28 7.80
C GLY A 169 16.03 8.32 9.14
N GLN A 170 15.68 9.51 9.63
CA GLN A 170 14.92 9.69 10.88
C GLN A 170 13.51 9.08 10.77
N HIS A 171 12.80 9.34 9.68
CA HIS A 171 11.46 8.77 9.46
C HIS A 171 11.50 7.25 9.24
N LEU A 172 12.50 6.73 8.52
CA LEU A 172 12.67 5.29 8.33
C LEU A 172 12.99 4.58 9.65
N ALA A 173 13.79 5.20 10.52
CA ALA A 173 14.04 4.68 11.86
C ALA A 173 12.77 4.62 12.70
N ALA A 174 11.95 5.69 12.68
CA ALA A 174 10.67 5.72 13.38
C ALA A 174 9.68 4.66 12.87
N TYR A 175 9.61 4.46 11.55
CA TYR A 175 8.83 3.38 10.93
C TYR A 175 9.32 2.00 11.37
N ARG A 176 10.65 1.78 11.36
CA ARG A 176 11.28 0.50 11.67
C ARG A 176 11.03 0.03 13.11
N VAL A 177 10.94 0.95 14.07
CA VAL A 177 10.63 0.61 15.48
C VAL A 177 9.32 -0.18 15.61
N GLN A 178 8.35 0.08 14.73
CA GLN A 178 7.04 -0.58 14.79
C GLN A 178 6.92 -1.80 13.86
N LEU A 179 7.90 -2.07 12.98
CA LEU A 179 7.86 -3.24 12.08
C LEU A 179 7.64 -4.57 12.81
N PRO A 180 8.32 -4.89 13.94
CA PRO A 180 8.11 -6.15 14.63
C PRO A 180 6.69 -6.38 15.16
N GLN A 181 5.90 -5.30 15.31
CA GLN A 181 4.52 -5.37 15.82
C GLN A 181 3.50 -5.70 14.71
N GLN A 182 3.93 -5.66 13.45
CA GLN A 182 3.06 -5.99 12.32
C GLN A 182 2.96 -7.51 12.10
N PRO A 183 1.91 -7.99 11.42
CA PRO A 183 1.90 -9.36 10.91
C PRO A 183 3.14 -9.65 10.07
N ALA A 184 3.75 -10.82 10.25
CA ALA A 184 5.00 -11.21 9.57
C ALA A 184 4.93 -11.03 8.04
N ALA A 185 3.77 -11.30 7.45
CA ALA A 185 3.52 -11.11 6.02
C ALA A 185 3.68 -9.66 5.53
N MET A 186 3.66 -8.65 6.40
CA MET A 186 3.81 -7.23 6.04
C MET A 186 5.21 -6.67 6.36
N GLN A 187 5.99 -7.35 7.20
CA GLN A 187 7.27 -6.83 7.69
C GLN A 187 8.36 -6.79 6.60
N ALA A 188 8.37 -7.77 5.70
CA ALA A 188 9.44 -7.97 4.71
C ALA A 188 9.74 -6.71 3.89
N GLY A 189 8.69 -6.02 3.42
CA GLY A 189 8.84 -4.80 2.63
C GLY A 189 9.54 -3.67 3.39
N GLY A 190 9.25 -3.52 4.69
CA GLY A 190 9.90 -2.52 5.53
C GLY A 190 11.37 -2.82 5.83
N TRP A 191 11.70 -4.09 6.01
CA TRP A 191 13.09 -4.54 6.17
C TRP A 191 13.90 -4.37 4.88
N LEU A 192 13.31 -4.70 3.72
CA LEU A 192 13.92 -4.46 2.41
C LEU A 192 14.16 -2.98 2.16
N GLU A 193 13.21 -2.11 2.53
CA GLU A 193 13.41 -0.67 2.41
C GLU A 193 14.54 -0.16 3.32
N SER A 194 14.65 -0.70 4.53
CA SER A 194 15.77 -0.43 5.43
C SER A 194 17.11 -0.87 4.85
N ALA A 195 17.14 -2.04 4.20
CA ALA A 195 18.33 -2.55 3.53
C ALA A 195 18.75 -1.66 2.34
N PHE A 196 17.79 -1.27 1.50
CA PHE A 196 18.03 -0.34 0.39
C PHE A 196 18.61 0.98 0.89
N PHE A 197 17.99 1.60 1.89
CA PHE A 197 18.45 2.89 2.39
C PHE A 197 19.87 2.83 2.97
N ALA A 198 20.16 1.79 3.77
CA ALA A 198 21.48 1.56 4.34
C ALA A 198 22.55 1.39 3.24
N ALA A 199 22.26 0.63 2.18
CA ALA A 199 23.21 0.41 1.10
C ALA A 199 23.38 1.63 0.19
N ALA A 200 22.26 2.21 -0.27
CA ALA A 200 22.23 3.23 -1.31
C ALA A 200 22.63 4.63 -0.82
N TYR A 201 22.38 4.96 0.44
CA TYR A 201 22.54 6.32 0.96
C TYR A 201 23.42 6.41 2.21
N GLN A 202 23.40 5.40 3.09
CA GLN A 202 24.27 5.39 4.27
C GLN A 202 25.63 4.73 4.02
N HIS A 203 25.77 4.02 2.90
CA HIS A 203 26.95 3.24 2.55
C HIS A 203 27.37 2.23 3.64
N ASP A 204 26.39 1.72 4.39
CA ASP A 204 26.58 0.76 5.49
C ASP A 204 26.22 -0.66 5.01
N LEU A 205 27.23 -1.37 4.49
CA LEU A 205 27.07 -2.72 3.97
C LEU A 205 26.69 -3.74 5.06
N PRO A 206 27.30 -3.73 6.27
CA PRO A 206 26.87 -4.58 7.38
C PRO A 206 25.39 -4.40 7.74
N ALA A 207 24.92 -3.16 7.94
CA ALA A 207 23.52 -2.90 8.28
C ALA A 207 22.58 -3.31 7.15
N ALA A 208 22.93 -3.00 5.90
CA ALA A 208 22.12 -3.38 4.74
C ALA A 208 21.93 -4.91 4.65
N ARG A 209 23.01 -5.68 4.86
CA ARG A 209 22.96 -7.16 4.90
C ARG A 209 22.11 -7.68 6.06
N ALA A 210 22.22 -7.08 7.24
CA ALA A 210 21.43 -7.46 8.40
C ALA A 210 19.92 -7.26 8.15
N PHE A 211 19.52 -6.11 7.60
CA PHE A 211 18.11 -5.86 7.25
C PHE A 211 17.61 -6.79 6.15
N ARG A 212 18.44 -7.07 5.14
CA ARG A 212 18.12 -8.04 4.08
C ARG A 212 17.91 -9.45 4.65
N ALA A 213 18.75 -9.89 5.59
CA ALA A 213 18.57 -11.18 6.26
C ALA A 213 17.27 -11.22 7.09
N GLN A 214 16.93 -10.13 7.78
CA GLN A 214 15.67 -10.01 8.51
C GLN A 214 14.44 -10.15 7.60
N ALA A 215 14.49 -9.54 6.40
CA ALA A 215 13.44 -9.69 5.40
C ALA A 215 13.31 -11.14 4.89
N GLN A 216 14.43 -11.83 4.68
CA GLN A 216 14.44 -13.22 4.19
C GLN A 216 13.89 -14.22 5.21
N ALA A 217 14.08 -13.95 6.51
CA ALA A 217 13.50 -14.77 7.57
C ALA A 217 11.97 -14.69 7.62
N GLN A 218 11.36 -13.71 6.94
CA GLN A 218 9.93 -13.44 6.94
C GLN A 218 9.40 -13.26 5.50
N PRO A 219 9.35 -14.33 4.69
CA PRO A 219 8.93 -14.22 3.30
C PRO A 219 7.50 -13.68 3.21
N SER A 220 7.29 -12.77 2.26
CA SER A 220 6.01 -12.12 2.02
C SER A 220 5.61 -12.19 0.56
N VAL A 221 4.36 -12.59 0.32
CA VAL A 221 3.74 -12.56 -1.02
C VAL A 221 3.44 -11.14 -1.50
N LEU A 222 3.53 -10.14 -0.61
CA LEU A 222 3.30 -8.73 -0.92
C LEU A 222 4.56 -8.03 -1.46
N VAL A 223 5.73 -8.66 -1.35
CA VAL A 223 6.98 -8.11 -1.90
C VAL A 223 7.02 -8.39 -3.40
N THR A 224 7.03 -7.31 -4.18
CA THR A 224 7.12 -7.37 -5.64
C THR A 224 8.57 -7.56 -6.10
N ALA A 225 8.75 -8.11 -7.30
CA ALA A 225 10.07 -8.45 -7.84
C ALA A 225 11.00 -7.23 -7.98
N ASP A 226 10.47 -6.03 -8.21
CA ASP A 226 11.25 -4.80 -8.29
C ASP A 226 11.93 -4.46 -6.96
N VAL A 227 11.26 -4.70 -5.82
CA VAL A 227 11.79 -4.36 -4.50
C VAL A 227 13.02 -5.19 -4.19
N THR A 228 12.92 -6.52 -4.34
CA THR A 228 14.05 -7.42 -4.10
C THR A 228 15.21 -7.10 -5.04
N ALA A 229 14.96 -6.98 -6.35
CA ALA A 229 16.01 -6.68 -7.32
C ALA A 229 16.68 -5.32 -7.06
N ARG A 230 15.91 -4.30 -6.65
CA ARG A 230 16.45 -2.97 -6.29
C ARG A 230 17.36 -3.02 -5.07
N VAL A 231 16.98 -3.76 -4.03
CA VAL A 231 17.81 -3.91 -2.82
C VAL A 231 19.13 -4.62 -3.15
N GLU A 232 19.05 -5.73 -3.89
CA GLU A 232 20.24 -6.49 -4.29
C GLU A 232 21.14 -5.66 -5.21
N ALA A 233 20.58 -4.83 -6.10
CA ALA A 233 21.36 -3.89 -6.91
C ALA A 233 22.10 -2.85 -6.04
N ALA A 234 21.48 -2.35 -4.97
CA ALA A 234 22.12 -1.44 -4.02
C ALA A 234 23.26 -2.10 -3.25
N LEU A 235 23.05 -3.34 -2.80
CA LEU A 235 24.10 -4.13 -2.14
C LEU A 235 25.29 -4.41 -3.06
N ALA A 236 25.03 -4.85 -4.31
CA ALA A 236 26.08 -5.11 -5.31
C ALA A 236 26.84 -3.83 -5.68
N ARG A 237 26.13 -2.72 -5.87
CA ARG A 237 26.74 -1.41 -6.14
C ARG A 237 27.65 -0.97 -5.00
N LEU A 238 27.21 -1.10 -3.75
CA LEU A 238 28.03 -0.76 -2.58
C LEU A 238 29.23 -1.71 -2.40
N ALA A 239 29.07 -2.98 -2.74
CA ALA A 239 30.14 -3.98 -2.70
C ALA A 239 31.17 -3.82 -3.84
N GLY A 240 30.92 -2.93 -4.82
CA GLY A 240 31.81 -2.72 -5.97
C GLY A 240 31.70 -3.82 -7.03
N ASP A 241 30.57 -4.51 -7.13
CA ASP A 241 30.29 -5.49 -8.20
C ASP A 241 29.42 -4.86 -9.30
N PRO A 242 30.02 -4.24 -10.34
CA PRO A 242 29.27 -3.55 -11.39
C PRO A 242 28.45 -4.52 -12.25
N ALA A 243 28.95 -5.73 -12.51
CA ALA A 243 28.26 -6.70 -13.34
C ALA A 243 26.95 -7.16 -12.69
N GLN A 244 27.00 -7.51 -11.41
CA GLN A 244 25.83 -7.90 -10.65
C GLN A 244 24.87 -6.72 -10.44
N ALA A 245 25.38 -5.53 -10.10
CA ALA A 245 24.57 -4.34 -9.94
C ALA A 245 23.82 -3.96 -11.22
N LEU A 246 24.46 -4.06 -12.39
CA LEU A 246 23.84 -3.81 -13.68
C LEU A 246 22.67 -4.77 -13.95
N ALA A 247 22.90 -6.07 -13.83
CA ALA A 247 21.90 -7.10 -14.11
C ALA A 247 20.67 -6.96 -13.20
N LEU A 248 20.90 -6.71 -11.91
CA LEU A 248 19.82 -6.53 -10.93
C LEU A 248 19.08 -5.21 -11.13
N ALA A 249 19.79 -4.12 -11.46
CA ALA A 249 19.15 -2.83 -11.73
C ALA A 249 18.25 -2.89 -12.97
N GLN A 250 18.67 -3.57 -14.03
CA GLN A 250 17.85 -3.81 -15.22
C GLN A 250 16.62 -4.66 -14.90
N THR A 251 16.79 -5.72 -14.11
CA THR A 251 15.68 -6.57 -13.64
C THR A 251 14.65 -5.74 -12.85
N ALA A 252 15.11 -4.89 -11.93
CA ALA A 252 14.25 -4.02 -11.16
C ALA A 252 13.49 -3.02 -12.06
N LEU A 253 14.17 -2.39 -13.02
CA LEU A 253 13.54 -1.47 -13.98
C LEU A 253 12.43 -2.13 -14.80
N GLN A 254 12.61 -3.39 -15.22
CA GLN A 254 11.60 -4.14 -15.96
C GLN A 254 10.38 -4.54 -15.12
N ALA A 255 10.57 -4.73 -13.80
CA ALA A 255 9.51 -5.08 -12.87
C ALA A 255 8.76 -3.85 -12.33
N LEU A 256 9.42 -2.69 -12.28
CA LEU A 256 8.93 -1.46 -11.64
C LEU A 256 7.54 -0.98 -12.11
N PRO A 257 7.16 -1.07 -13.41
CA PRO A 257 5.81 -0.69 -13.85
C PRO A 257 4.68 -1.50 -13.20
N ARG A 258 4.99 -2.69 -12.65
CA ARG A 258 4.04 -3.56 -11.95
C ARG A 258 4.01 -3.32 -10.43
N SER A 259 4.77 -2.35 -9.93
CA SER A 259 4.78 -1.98 -8.51
C SER A 259 3.45 -1.34 -8.11
N ILE A 260 2.99 -1.59 -6.88
CA ILE A 260 1.77 -0.99 -6.35
C ILE A 260 1.98 0.51 -6.07
N GLY A 261 3.19 0.89 -5.64
CA GLY A 261 3.57 2.26 -5.30
C GLY A 261 4.07 3.06 -6.50
N GLN A 262 3.20 3.31 -7.48
CA GLN A 262 3.54 4.01 -8.73
C GLN A 262 4.20 5.38 -8.51
N GLY A 263 3.83 6.10 -7.44
CA GLY A 263 4.46 7.37 -7.07
C GLY A 263 5.95 7.21 -6.78
N SER A 264 6.30 6.23 -5.95
CA SER A 264 7.71 5.94 -5.60
C SER A 264 8.52 5.36 -6.76
N ALA A 265 7.86 4.72 -7.73
CA ALA A 265 8.52 4.16 -8.90
C ALA A 265 9.34 5.21 -9.66
N HIS A 266 8.91 6.46 -9.71
CA HIS A 266 9.64 7.52 -10.40
C HIS A 266 11.07 7.72 -9.88
N PHE A 267 11.25 7.91 -8.56
CA PHE A 267 12.58 8.17 -8.02
C PHE A 267 13.42 6.89 -7.91
N TYR A 268 12.79 5.72 -7.75
CA TYR A 268 13.50 4.45 -7.85
C TYR A 268 14.02 4.19 -9.26
N ALA A 269 13.25 4.53 -10.30
CA ALA A 269 13.72 4.43 -11.68
C ALA A 269 14.95 5.32 -11.93
N GLU A 270 14.96 6.54 -11.38
CA GLU A 270 16.10 7.45 -11.47
C GLU A 270 17.34 6.87 -10.80
N TRP A 271 17.21 6.34 -9.57
CA TRP A 271 18.31 5.69 -8.85
C TRP A 271 18.83 4.45 -9.59
N LEU A 272 17.94 3.60 -10.09
CA LEU A 272 18.29 2.40 -10.85
C LEU A 272 18.99 2.74 -12.17
N ALA A 273 18.50 3.74 -12.90
CA ALA A 273 19.12 4.22 -14.13
C ALA A 273 20.53 4.80 -13.86
N ALA A 274 20.71 5.49 -12.72
CA ALA A 274 22.03 5.94 -12.29
C ALA A 274 22.97 4.77 -11.98
N THR A 275 22.47 3.70 -11.36
CA THR A 275 23.23 2.46 -11.12
C THR A 275 23.63 1.78 -12.44
N VAL A 276 22.74 1.72 -13.43
CA VAL A 276 23.06 1.20 -14.78
C VAL A 276 24.17 2.01 -15.43
N ARG A 277 24.11 3.36 -15.39
CA ARG A 277 25.17 4.21 -15.95
C ARG A 277 26.50 4.05 -15.22
N TRP A 278 26.47 3.96 -13.89
CA TRP A 278 27.65 3.72 -13.08
C TRP A 278 28.33 2.40 -13.44
N ALA A 279 27.56 1.32 -13.60
CA ALA A 279 28.09 0.00 -13.91
C ALA A 279 28.51 -0.17 -15.37
N GLY A 280 27.87 0.55 -16.31
CA GLY A 280 28.16 0.48 -17.75
C GLY A 280 29.49 1.12 -18.17
N GLY A 281 30.16 1.86 -17.29
CA GLY A 281 31.41 2.57 -17.59
C GLY A 281 31.25 3.72 -18.60
N PRO A 282 32.31 4.52 -18.85
CA PRO A 282 32.32 5.44 -19.97
C PRO A 282 32.21 4.64 -21.27
N VAL A 283 31.30 5.04 -22.16
CA VAL A 283 31.26 4.54 -23.54
C VAL A 283 32.64 4.79 -24.13
N GLN A 284 33.48 3.76 -24.25
CA GLN A 284 34.65 3.84 -25.10
C GLN A 284 34.12 4.06 -26.51
N GLN A 285 34.15 5.31 -26.97
CA GLN A 285 33.97 5.60 -28.39
C GLN A 285 34.99 4.73 -29.13
N PRO A 286 34.58 3.92 -30.12
CA PRO A 286 35.55 3.21 -30.93
C PRO A 286 36.45 4.28 -31.55
N LEU A 287 37.76 4.18 -31.30
CA LEU A 287 38.78 4.95 -31.99
C LEU A 287 38.51 4.77 -33.49
N LEU A 288 37.96 5.79 -34.13
CA LEU A 288 37.93 5.85 -35.58
C LEU A 288 39.40 5.76 -36.03
N PRO A 289 39.76 4.83 -36.93
CA PRO A 289 41.11 4.80 -37.46
C PRO A 289 41.39 6.14 -38.12
N ALA A 290 42.49 6.77 -37.72
CA ALA A 290 42.98 7.98 -38.36
C ALA A 290 43.16 7.72 -39.86
N ALA A 291 42.47 8.51 -40.67
CA ALA A 291 42.67 8.59 -42.12
C ALA A 291 43.61 9.76 -42.43
#